data_AF-A0A6L8LIP3-F1
#
_entry.id   AF-A0A6L8LIP3-F1
#
_cell.length_a   1.000
_cell.length_b   1.000
_cell.length_c   1.000
_cell.angle_alpha   90.00
_cell.angle_beta   90.00
_cell.angle_gamma   90.00
#
_symmetry.space_group_name_H-M   'P 1'
#
loop_
_entity.id
_entity.type
_entity.pdbx_description
1 polymer ?
#
loop_
_entity_poly.entity_id
_entity_poly.type
_entity_poly.pdbx_seq_one_letter_code
_entity_poly.pdbx_strand_id
1 'polypeptide(L)'
;MQDPAGHRNTILSSAFTEVGIDAQTETDSSTQVGPLVVTQDFGNRSDYVPVLRGVVIRDQDGDRFYDAGEGLSGVTISATSTGGETTTTTSWDSGGYQLALDPGTYTVTFSGGTIVGTATYQVAMGTQNTQLYGYYADATTATPIERTGGNGNDTLTGDSGNDQLDGAGGNDSLTGGNGSDTLIGNDGDDFLFGGGDSSDLRDDIYGGTGHDSIDGGYGNDMLRGDAGNDTIIGGFGADTVIGGDDDDVLTGQAWGDVLFGGNGDDFINGGFGYDRANGGSGADQFYHLGVAGHGSDWIQDYNAAEGDVLVYGGSATLDQFQVNFTETANAGVAGVEEAFVIYRPTGQILWALVDGGGQSSINIMLDDTVHDLLA
;
A
#
# COMPACT_ATOMS: atom_id res chain seq x y z
N MET A 1 13.92 -9.35 -30.55
CA MET A 1 13.48 -10.77 -30.47
C MET A 1 12.58 -11.05 -31.67
N GLN A 2 12.81 -12.14 -32.41
CA GLN A 2 12.07 -12.52 -33.64
C GLN A 2 10.83 -13.34 -33.29
N ASP A 3 9.78 -13.26 -34.11
CA ASP A 3 8.68 -14.22 -34.02
C ASP A 3 9.06 -15.59 -34.63
N PRO A 4 8.35 -16.68 -34.26
CA PRO A 4 8.64 -18.03 -34.73
C PRO A 4 8.32 -18.29 -36.22
N ALA A 5 7.79 -17.31 -36.95
CA ALA A 5 7.46 -17.41 -38.38
C ALA A 5 8.51 -16.74 -39.29
N GLY A 6 9.55 -16.12 -38.72
CA GLY A 6 10.72 -15.66 -39.48
C GLY A 6 10.45 -14.46 -40.40
N HIS A 7 9.41 -13.67 -40.13
CA HIS A 7 9.15 -12.47 -40.91
C HIS A 7 10.14 -11.36 -40.58
N ARG A 8 11.02 -11.04 -41.53
CA ARG A 8 11.86 -9.84 -41.50
C ARG A 8 11.06 -8.65 -42.01
N ASN A 9 10.67 -7.73 -41.12
CA ASN A 9 10.11 -6.48 -41.59
C ASN A 9 11.25 -5.62 -42.16
N THR A 10 11.36 -5.62 -43.48
CA THR A 10 12.41 -4.96 -44.26
C THR A 10 11.73 -3.90 -45.12
N ILE A 11 11.55 -2.69 -44.59
CA ILE A 11 11.32 -1.49 -45.41
C ILE A 11 12.19 -0.37 -44.84
N LEU A 12 13.43 -0.32 -45.30
CA LEU A 12 14.27 0.88 -45.31
C LEU A 12 14.86 1.01 -46.71
N SER A 13 14.35 1.98 -47.47
CA SER A 13 14.86 2.50 -48.75
C SER A 13 13.71 3.34 -49.32
N SER A 14 13.74 4.66 -49.46
CA SER A 14 14.83 5.53 -49.90
C SER A 14 14.39 6.99 -49.80
N ALA A 15 15.11 7.84 -49.06
CA ALA A 15 15.23 9.28 -49.28
C ALA A 15 16.19 9.89 -48.24
N PHE A 16 17.50 9.64 -48.39
CA PHE A 16 18.50 10.49 -47.74
C PHE A 16 18.75 11.71 -48.64
N THR A 17 18.16 12.84 -48.27
CA THR A 17 18.70 14.16 -48.62
C THR A 17 19.04 14.80 -47.28
N GLU A 18 20.32 15.07 -47.09
CA GLU A 18 20.85 15.80 -45.94
C GLU A 18 20.24 17.21 -45.90
N VAL A 19 19.41 17.48 -44.88
CA VAL A 19 18.97 18.81 -44.48
C VAL A 19 18.94 18.80 -42.95
N GLY A 20 19.74 19.67 -42.33
CA GLY A 20 19.73 19.88 -40.90
C GLY A 20 18.35 20.34 -40.41
N ILE A 21 17.91 19.79 -39.28
CA ILE A 21 16.69 20.16 -38.56
C ILE A 21 17.17 20.42 -37.13
N ASP A 22 17.38 21.66 -36.71
CA ASP A 22 16.38 22.66 -36.31
C ASP A 22 15.49 22.15 -35.17
N ALA A 23 15.93 22.45 -33.95
CA ALA A 23 15.25 22.10 -32.72
C ALA A 23 14.17 23.15 -32.43
N GLN A 24 12.90 22.82 -32.67
CA GLN A 24 11.64 23.38 -32.13
C GLN A 24 10.52 22.46 -32.66
N THR A 25 9.50 21.95 -31.98
CA THR A 25 8.71 22.33 -30.78
C THR A 25 7.87 21.09 -30.44
N GLU A 26 7.80 20.67 -29.17
CA GLU A 26 6.74 19.77 -28.69
C GLU A 26 5.59 20.63 -28.15
N THR A 27 4.37 20.31 -28.58
CA THR A 27 3.11 20.96 -28.22
C THR A 27 2.18 19.89 -27.68
N ASP A 28 1.81 19.96 -26.41
CA ASP A 28 0.72 19.15 -25.84
C ASP A 28 -0.04 20.03 -24.83
N SER A 29 -1.29 20.49 -24.99
CA SER A 29 -2.60 19.91 -25.35
C SER A 29 -3.43 19.35 -24.16
N SER A 30 -4.03 20.30 -23.43
CA SER A 30 -5.34 20.26 -22.74
C SER A 30 -5.87 18.98 -22.07
N THR A 31 -6.08 18.99 -20.74
CA THR A 31 -7.40 18.83 -20.05
C THR A 31 -7.32 19.03 -18.51
N GLN A 32 -8.44 19.40 -17.88
CA GLN A 32 -8.65 19.89 -16.49
C GLN A 32 -8.60 18.83 -15.36
N VAL A 33 -8.12 19.21 -14.15
CA VAL A 33 -8.73 18.88 -12.82
C VAL A 33 -8.48 20.04 -11.82
N GLY A 34 -9.44 20.28 -10.91
CA GLY A 34 -9.61 21.49 -10.07
C GLY A 34 -8.80 21.58 -8.75
N PRO A 35 -9.08 22.58 -7.88
CA PRO A 35 -8.18 23.00 -6.82
C PRO A 35 -8.24 22.12 -5.56
N LEU A 36 -7.07 21.70 -5.07
CA LEU A 36 -6.87 21.14 -3.73
C LEU A 36 -6.39 22.26 -2.78
N VAL A 37 -7.03 22.39 -1.61
CA VAL A 37 -6.69 23.39 -0.57
C VAL A 37 -6.39 22.65 0.73
N VAL A 38 -5.17 22.81 1.27
CA VAL A 38 -4.76 22.30 2.59
C VAL A 38 -4.30 23.47 3.46
N THR A 39 -4.64 23.46 4.76
CA THR A 39 -4.31 24.51 5.75
C THR A 39 -3.65 23.93 7.00
N GLN A 40 -2.49 24.44 7.43
CA GLN A 40 -1.83 24.10 8.70
C GLN A 40 -1.10 25.31 9.34
N ASP A 41 -1.12 25.42 10.67
CA ASP A 41 -0.66 26.56 11.50
C ASP A 41 0.44 26.13 12.49
N PHE A 42 1.53 26.90 12.63
CA PHE A 42 2.67 26.59 13.51
C PHE A 42 3.19 27.76 14.38
N GLY A 43 2.43 28.85 14.58
CA GLY A 43 2.69 29.85 15.65
C GLY A 43 3.74 30.96 15.39
N ASN A 44 3.75 32.00 16.26
CA ASN A 44 4.39 33.33 16.04
C ASN A 44 5.59 33.66 16.97
N ARG A 45 6.64 34.33 16.45
CA ARG A 45 7.63 35.14 17.23
C ARG A 45 8.05 36.43 16.50
N SER A 46 8.48 37.43 17.27
CA SER A 46 8.34 38.87 16.96
C SER A 46 9.63 39.66 16.66
N ASP A 47 10.72 39.02 16.23
CA ASP A 47 12.06 39.63 16.24
C ASP A 47 12.89 39.54 14.95
N TYR A 48 12.29 39.29 13.77
CA TYR A 48 13.03 39.35 12.49
C TYR A 48 12.15 39.52 11.23
N VAL A 49 12.74 40.02 10.12
CA VAL A 49 12.09 40.12 8.79
C VAL A 49 12.65 39.01 7.88
N PRO A 50 11.86 37.99 7.49
CA PRO A 50 12.30 36.89 6.64
C PRO A 50 12.39 37.26 5.15
N VAL A 51 13.16 36.50 4.36
CA VAL A 51 13.29 36.67 2.91
C VAL A 51 13.07 35.32 2.25
N LEU A 52 12.17 35.23 1.26
CA LEU A 52 11.93 34.02 0.46
C LEU A 52 13.03 33.88 -0.60
N ARG A 53 13.72 32.73 -0.64
CA ARG A 53 14.73 32.40 -1.64
C ARG A 53 14.47 31.01 -2.24
N GLY A 54 14.63 30.89 -3.56
CA GLY A 54 14.75 29.59 -4.23
C GLY A 54 13.42 28.89 -4.55
N VAL A 55 12.59 29.51 -5.39
CA VAL A 55 11.48 28.80 -6.06
C VAL A 55 12.02 28.18 -7.35
N VAL A 56 12.02 26.85 -7.44
CA VAL A 56 12.37 26.10 -8.66
C VAL A 56 11.09 25.51 -9.25
N ILE A 57 10.85 25.76 -10.54
CA ILE A 57 9.76 25.16 -11.31
C ILE A 57 10.41 24.15 -12.27
N ARG A 58 9.89 22.93 -12.36
CA ARG A 58 10.30 21.92 -13.35
C ARG A 58 9.19 21.73 -14.37
N ASP A 59 9.51 21.26 -15.57
CA ASP A 59 8.50 20.87 -16.55
C ASP A 59 8.10 19.39 -16.41
N GLN A 60 7.18 18.96 -17.27
CA GLN A 60 6.57 17.62 -17.30
C GLN A 60 7.54 16.48 -17.66
N ASP A 61 8.74 16.78 -18.17
CA ASP A 61 9.72 15.75 -18.54
C ASP A 61 10.76 15.52 -17.43
N GLY A 62 10.59 16.17 -16.27
CA GLY A 62 11.48 16.02 -15.11
C GLY A 62 12.85 16.70 -15.29
N ASP A 63 13.05 17.40 -16.40
CA ASP A 63 14.25 18.20 -16.62
C ASP A 63 14.25 19.40 -15.65
N ARG A 64 15.43 19.71 -15.14
CA ARG A 64 15.64 21.02 -14.52
C ARG A 64 15.40 22.03 -15.62
N PHE A 65 14.34 22.81 -15.51
CA PHE A 65 14.26 24.09 -16.19
C PHE A 65 15.42 24.97 -15.66
N TYR A 66 16.55 24.82 -16.34
CA TYR A 66 17.62 25.78 -16.53
C TYR A 66 18.86 25.72 -15.63
N ASP A 67 19.97 25.86 -16.36
CA ASP A 67 21.31 26.15 -15.91
C ASP A 67 21.35 27.48 -15.13
N ALA A 68 22.34 27.64 -14.27
CA ALA A 68 22.53 28.83 -13.45
C ALA A 68 22.73 30.07 -14.34
N GLY A 69 21.70 30.91 -14.52
CA GLY A 69 21.90 32.19 -15.20
C GLY A 69 20.68 33.01 -15.61
N GLU A 70 19.54 32.41 -15.97
CA GLU A 70 18.44 33.18 -16.58
C GLU A 70 17.06 32.84 -15.97
N GLY A 71 16.30 33.87 -15.59
CA GLY A 71 14.92 33.74 -15.09
C GLY A 71 13.89 33.68 -16.23
N LEU A 72 12.64 33.30 -15.92
CA LEU A 72 11.57 33.22 -16.92
C LEU A 72 11.08 34.62 -17.31
N SER A 73 11.22 34.94 -18.59
CA SER A 73 10.74 36.21 -19.16
C SER A 73 9.21 36.28 -19.15
N GLY A 74 8.66 37.34 -18.56
CA GLY A 74 7.22 37.60 -18.54
C GLY A 74 6.44 36.89 -17.42
N VAL A 75 7.12 36.18 -16.52
CA VAL A 75 6.52 35.57 -15.33
C VAL A 75 6.60 36.54 -14.15
N THR A 76 5.49 36.70 -13.44
CA THR A 76 5.35 37.46 -12.21
C THR A 76 4.92 36.52 -11.09
N ILE A 77 5.69 36.51 -10.01
CA ILE A 77 5.30 35.87 -8.76
C ILE A 77 4.60 36.90 -7.90
N SER A 78 3.48 36.52 -7.32
CA SER A 78 2.74 37.30 -6.32
C SER A 78 2.65 36.48 -5.04
N ALA A 79 2.82 37.09 -3.88
CA ALA A 79 2.49 36.49 -2.60
C ALA A 79 1.47 37.38 -1.90
N THR A 80 0.30 36.83 -1.64
CA THR A 80 -0.82 37.52 -1.02
C THR A 80 -0.97 37.02 0.40
N SER A 81 -0.73 37.87 1.39
CA SER A 81 -0.93 37.53 2.79
C SER A 81 -2.38 37.14 3.07
N THR A 82 -2.63 36.42 4.15
CA THR A 82 -3.98 36.17 4.67
C THR A 82 -4.77 37.45 4.99
N GLY A 83 -4.09 38.57 5.20
CA GLY A 83 -4.69 39.92 5.31
C GLY A 83 -5.05 40.58 3.97
N GLY A 84 -4.76 39.94 2.84
CA GLY A 84 -5.04 40.41 1.48
C GLY A 84 -3.95 41.31 0.87
N GLU A 85 -2.89 41.61 1.60
CA GLU A 85 -1.77 42.40 1.09
C GLU A 85 -0.90 41.57 0.15
N THR A 86 -0.66 42.06 -1.07
CA THR A 86 0.06 41.33 -2.13
C THR A 86 1.40 41.98 -2.43
N THR A 87 2.48 41.21 -2.40
CA THR A 87 3.81 41.61 -2.88
C THR A 87 4.16 40.82 -4.14
N THR A 88 4.74 41.47 -5.15
CA THR A 88 5.10 40.79 -6.41
C THR A 88 6.57 40.96 -6.78
N THR A 89 7.10 40.01 -7.54
CA THR A 89 8.43 40.08 -8.12
C THR A 89 8.47 39.48 -9.51
N THR A 90 9.26 40.10 -10.37
CA THR A 90 9.74 39.53 -11.64
C THR A 90 11.25 39.36 -11.62
N SER A 91 11.90 39.70 -10.51
CA SER A 91 13.35 39.76 -10.38
C SER A 91 13.92 38.38 -10.05
N TRP A 92 14.84 37.93 -10.90
CA TRP A 92 15.62 36.72 -10.72
C TRP A 92 17.04 37.06 -10.24
N ASP A 93 17.51 36.36 -9.21
CA ASP A 93 18.90 36.43 -8.76
C ASP A 93 19.35 35.07 -8.23
N SER A 94 20.57 34.65 -8.59
CA SER A 94 21.29 33.53 -7.97
C SER A 94 20.49 32.23 -7.83
N GLY A 95 19.76 31.84 -8.89
CA GLY A 95 19.00 30.57 -8.92
C GLY A 95 17.57 30.64 -8.40
N GLY A 96 16.97 31.83 -8.25
CA GLY A 96 15.56 31.94 -7.91
C GLY A 96 14.98 33.35 -7.99
N TYR A 97 13.64 33.43 -8.04
CA TYR A 97 12.91 34.68 -7.84
C TYR A 97 12.98 35.14 -6.40
N GLN A 98 13.18 36.45 -6.21
CA GLN A 98 13.40 37.04 -4.89
C GLN A 98 12.17 37.85 -4.46
N LEU A 99 11.55 37.46 -3.34
CA LEU A 99 10.43 38.18 -2.75
C LEU A 99 10.68 38.38 -1.25
N ALA A 100 10.75 39.65 -0.83
CA ALA A 100 10.85 40.02 0.57
C ALA A 100 9.44 40.13 1.15
N LEU A 101 9.15 39.36 2.18
CA LEU A 101 7.84 39.28 2.82
C LEU A 101 8.03 39.43 4.32
N ASP A 102 7.11 40.14 4.96
CA ASP A 102 7.02 40.13 6.43
C ASP A 102 6.62 38.73 6.93
N PRO A 103 6.85 38.38 8.21
CA PRO A 103 6.37 37.13 8.76
C PRO A 103 4.85 37.01 8.62
N GLY A 104 4.36 35.91 8.05
CA GLY A 104 2.93 35.68 7.88
C GLY A 104 2.63 34.51 6.94
N THR A 105 1.35 34.17 6.83
CA THR A 105 0.85 33.18 5.87
C THR A 105 0.55 33.88 4.54
N TYR A 106 1.02 33.31 3.44
CA TYR A 106 0.83 33.84 2.11
C TYR A 106 0.30 32.78 1.15
N THR A 107 -0.59 33.19 0.25
CA THR A 107 -0.90 32.50 -0.99
C THR A 107 0.07 32.98 -2.05
N VAL A 108 0.96 32.11 -2.52
CA VAL A 108 1.85 32.43 -3.65
C VAL A 108 1.15 32.10 -4.96
N THR A 109 1.28 32.94 -5.97
CA THR A 109 0.66 32.78 -7.29
C THR A 109 1.67 33.15 -8.37
N PHE A 110 1.74 32.32 -9.41
CA PHE A 110 2.56 32.57 -10.60
C PHE A 110 1.64 33.02 -11.72
N SER A 111 1.99 34.09 -12.42
CA SER A 111 1.14 34.67 -13.46
C SER A 111 1.98 35.27 -14.59
N GLY A 112 1.43 35.25 -15.82
CA GLY A 112 2.16 35.67 -17.02
C GLY A 112 3.04 34.57 -17.62
N GLY A 113 3.39 34.71 -18.90
CA GLY A 113 4.01 33.63 -19.69
C GLY A 113 3.03 32.51 -20.08
N THR A 114 3.53 31.44 -20.69
CA THR A 114 2.77 30.21 -20.96
C THR A 114 2.72 29.36 -19.68
N ILE A 115 2.06 29.86 -18.63
CA ILE A 115 1.83 29.12 -17.38
C ILE A 115 0.34 28.79 -17.29
N VAL A 116 0.01 27.50 -17.16
CA VAL A 116 -1.36 27.02 -16.95
C VAL A 116 -1.45 26.44 -15.54
N GLY A 117 -2.14 27.14 -14.64
CA GLY A 117 -2.46 26.65 -13.29
C GLY A 117 -2.13 27.63 -12.15
N THR A 118 -2.89 27.52 -11.06
CA THR A 118 -2.67 28.26 -9.81
C THR A 118 -2.22 27.25 -8.75
N ALA A 119 -0.95 27.27 -8.35
CA ALA A 119 -0.46 26.46 -7.24
C ALA A 119 -0.53 27.29 -5.94
N THR A 120 -1.17 26.77 -4.90
CA THR A 120 -1.23 27.41 -3.58
C THR A 120 -0.26 26.67 -2.65
N TYR A 121 0.80 27.35 -2.23
CA TYR A 121 1.76 26.80 -1.26
C TYR A 121 1.59 27.51 0.08
N GLN A 122 1.53 26.75 1.16
CA GLN A 122 1.67 27.29 2.51
C GLN A 122 3.13 27.21 2.91
N VAL A 123 3.74 28.37 3.21
CA VAL A 123 5.13 28.45 3.67
C VAL A 123 5.13 28.76 5.16
N ALA A 124 5.62 27.83 5.98
CA ALA A 124 6.00 28.09 7.37
C ALA A 124 7.55 28.14 7.44
N MET A 125 8.11 29.30 7.80
CA MET A 125 9.57 29.49 7.83
C MET A 125 10.14 29.13 9.22
N GLY A 126 10.89 28.02 9.30
CA GLY A 126 11.79 27.70 10.40
C GLY A 126 13.14 28.42 10.30
N THR A 127 13.92 28.44 11.39
CA THR A 127 15.04 29.37 11.63
C THR A 127 16.37 29.07 10.92
N GLN A 128 16.44 28.19 9.91
CA GLN A 128 17.61 28.10 9.03
C GLN A 128 17.24 27.73 7.59
N ASN A 129 17.78 28.50 6.62
CA ASN A 129 17.93 28.16 5.20
C ASN A 129 16.83 27.25 4.61
N THR A 130 15.58 27.73 4.60
CA THR A 130 14.47 26.99 3.99
C THR A 130 14.62 27.00 2.46
N GLN A 131 14.98 25.85 1.89
CA GLN A 131 14.81 25.59 0.46
C GLN A 131 13.37 25.10 0.24
N LEU A 132 12.64 25.74 -0.67
CA LEU A 132 11.28 25.35 -1.03
C LEU A 132 11.32 24.31 -2.14
N TYR A 133 11.12 23.04 -1.80
CA TYR A 133 10.82 21.99 -2.78
C TYR A 133 9.32 22.04 -3.07
N GLY A 134 8.93 22.67 -4.18
CA GLY A 134 7.58 22.47 -4.73
C GLY A 134 7.55 21.14 -5.45
N TYR A 135 6.85 20.15 -4.89
CA TYR A 135 6.56 18.91 -5.60
C TYR A 135 5.34 19.16 -6.50
N TYR A 136 5.52 19.01 -7.80
CA TYR A 136 4.41 18.84 -8.73
C TYR A 136 4.16 17.33 -8.79
N ALA A 137 2.97 16.89 -8.37
CA ALA A 137 2.51 15.54 -8.62
C ALA A 137 2.21 15.40 -10.11
N ASP A 138 3.24 15.06 -10.89
CA ASP A 138 3.07 14.43 -12.18
C ASP A 138 2.86 12.94 -11.91
N ALA A 139 1.66 12.44 -12.22
CA ALA A 139 1.24 11.06 -12.02
C ALA A 139 2.00 10.05 -12.92
N THR A 140 3.18 10.39 -13.43
CA THR A 140 3.95 9.55 -14.35
C THR A 140 5.41 9.30 -13.95
N THR A 141 5.95 9.99 -12.93
CA THR A 141 7.23 9.61 -12.29
C THR A 141 7.20 9.93 -10.80
N ALA A 142 6.40 9.16 -10.06
CA ALA A 142 6.35 9.30 -8.62
C ALA A 142 7.74 9.02 -8.00
N THR A 143 8.26 9.98 -7.24
CA THR A 143 9.57 9.87 -6.60
C THR A 143 9.45 9.11 -5.28
N PRO A 144 10.27 8.08 -5.05
CA PRO A 144 10.38 7.43 -3.76
C PRO A 144 10.59 8.40 -2.60
N ILE A 145 9.81 8.24 -1.55
CA ILE A 145 9.91 8.90 -0.26
C ILE A 145 10.56 7.93 0.72
N GLU A 146 11.69 8.32 1.32
CA GLU A 146 12.29 7.60 2.44
C GLU A 146 12.12 8.44 3.72
N ARG A 147 11.34 7.93 4.69
CA ARG A 147 11.06 8.63 5.95
C ARG A 147 11.18 7.69 7.14
N THR A 148 11.79 8.20 8.21
CA THR A 148 11.85 7.55 9.51
C THR A 148 11.25 8.47 10.56
N GLY A 149 10.39 7.92 11.42
CA GLY A 149 9.89 8.52 12.64
C GLY A 149 10.96 8.65 13.73
N GLY A 150 10.50 8.89 14.95
CA GLY A 150 11.27 8.99 16.17
C GLY A 150 10.85 7.91 17.18
N ASN A 151 10.95 8.23 18.48
CA ASN A 151 10.57 7.29 19.55
C ASN A 151 9.18 7.59 20.12
N GLY A 152 8.33 8.30 19.39
CA GLY A 152 6.99 8.61 19.83
C GLY A 152 6.04 8.57 18.66
N ASN A 153 4.75 8.50 18.97
CA ASN A 153 3.69 8.29 17.99
C ASN A 153 3.75 9.28 16.82
N ASP A 154 4.13 8.77 15.66
CA ASP A 154 4.33 9.49 14.43
C ASP A 154 3.23 9.18 13.42
N THR A 155 3.12 10.04 12.42
CA THR A 155 2.25 9.82 11.26
C THR A 155 3.08 10.02 10.02
N LEU A 156 3.25 8.95 9.26
CA LEU A 156 4.05 8.90 8.05
C LEU A 156 3.14 8.55 6.88
N THR A 157 3.28 9.28 5.78
CA THR A 157 2.48 9.07 4.57
C THR A 157 3.42 9.18 3.38
N GLY A 158 3.41 8.17 2.52
CA GLY A 158 4.00 8.21 1.20
C GLY A 158 3.06 8.92 0.22
N ASP A 159 3.28 8.71 -1.08
CA ASP A 159 2.49 9.30 -2.15
C ASP A 159 2.16 8.25 -3.22
N SER A 160 2.66 8.38 -4.43
CA SER A 160 2.41 7.42 -5.53
C SER A 160 3.68 6.68 -5.96
N GLY A 161 4.74 6.87 -5.18
CA GLY A 161 6.09 6.37 -5.43
C GLY A 161 6.26 4.99 -4.85
N ASN A 162 7.46 4.44 -4.99
CA ASN A 162 7.83 3.26 -4.22
C ASN A 162 8.53 3.74 -2.96
N ASP A 163 7.77 3.91 -1.90
CA ASP A 163 8.15 4.62 -0.69
C ASP A 163 8.65 3.66 0.39
N GLN A 164 9.51 4.16 1.27
CA GLN A 164 10.00 3.44 2.44
C GLN A 164 9.69 4.26 3.69
N LEU A 165 8.81 3.75 4.53
CA LEU A 165 8.35 4.39 5.77
C LEU A 165 8.74 3.51 6.97
N ASP A 166 9.37 4.12 7.97
CA ASP A 166 9.86 3.45 9.18
C ASP A 166 9.37 4.23 10.41
N GLY A 167 8.48 3.64 11.22
CA GLY A 167 7.91 4.25 12.43
C GLY A 167 8.93 4.46 13.55
N ALA A 168 9.97 3.61 13.58
CA ALA A 168 10.97 3.46 14.63
C ALA A 168 10.43 3.06 16.00
N GLY A 169 9.66 3.87 16.70
CA GLY A 169 9.05 3.39 17.94
C GLY A 169 8.06 4.36 18.54
N GLY A 170 7.16 3.81 19.36
CA GLY A 170 5.90 4.47 19.67
C GLY A 170 4.79 3.87 18.83
N ASN A 171 3.55 4.30 19.07
CA ASN A 171 2.41 3.77 18.33
C ASN A 171 2.16 4.67 17.12
N ASP A 172 2.55 4.21 15.95
CA ASP A 172 2.66 4.97 14.73
C ASP A 172 1.52 4.71 13.76
N SER A 173 1.36 5.62 12.80
CA SER A 173 0.42 5.46 11.69
C SER A 173 1.15 5.67 10.37
N LEU A 174 1.29 4.59 9.60
CA LEU A 174 1.99 4.55 8.32
C LEU A 174 0.98 4.32 7.18
N THR A 175 1.14 5.06 6.09
CA THR A 175 0.36 4.88 4.86
C THR A 175 1.27 4.95 3.65
N GLY A 176 1.36 3.88 2.86
CA GLY A 176 2.22 3.79 1.68
C GLY A 176 1.74 4.73 0.57
N GLY A 177 0.53 4.48 0.07
CA GLY A 177 -0.11 5.30 -0.93
C GLY A 177 -0.44 4.50 -2.17
N ASN A 178 0.12 4.83 -3.32
CA ASN A 178 0.16 3.90 -4.46
C ASN A 178 1.62 3.57 -4.72
N GLY A 179 1.90 2.38 -5.21
CA GLY A 179 3.23 2.02 -5.68
C GLY A 179 3.63 0.68 -5.09
N SER A 180 4.93 0.42 -5.02
CA SER A 180 5.43 -0.70 -4.24
C SER A 180 6.18 -0.16 -3.05
N ASP A 181 5.50 -0.13 -1.92
CA ASP A 181 5.94 0.49 -0.69
C ASP A 181 6.53 -0.53 0.29
N THR A 182 7.34 -0.03 1.20
CA THR A 182 7.85 -0.78 2.36
C THR A 182 7.50 -0.01 3.61
N LEU A 183 6.66 -0.59 4.47
CA LEU A 183 6.22 -0.01 5.72
C LEU A 183 6.74 -0.85 6.88
N ILE A 184 7.38 -0.21 7.85
CA ILE A 184 7.99 -0.86 9.02
C ILE A 184 7.51 -0.13 10.28
N GLY A 185 6.73 -0.77 11.13
CA GLY A 185 6.24 -0.20 12.40
C GLY A 185 7.33 -0.15 13.47
N ASN A 186 7.94 -1.31 13.75
CA ASN A 186 8.90 -1.59 14.81
C ASN A 186 8.25 -1.68 16.20
N ASP A 187 8.63 -0.83 17.17
CA ASP A 187 8.21 -0.96 18.57
C ASP A 187 6.93 -0.16 18.83
N GLY A 188 5.78 -0.80 19.09
CA GLY A 188 4.55 -0.11 19.47
C GLY A 188 3.32 -0.77 18.88
N ASP A 189 2.13 -0.32 19.28
CA ASP A 189 0.89 -0.77 18.62
C ASP A 189 0.64 0.13 17.40
N ASP A 190 0.96 -0.36 16.21
CA ASP A 190 1.01 0.43 14.99
C ASP A 190 -0.21 0.23 14.09
N PHE A 191 -0.51 1.25 13.28
CA PHE A 191 -1.47 1.15 12.19
C PHE A 191 -0.75 1.31 10.85
N LEU A 192 -0.75 0.26 10.03
CA LEU A 192 -0.07 0.23 8.75
C LEU A 192 -1.06 -0.05 7.62
N PHE A 193 -1.06 0.81 6.61
CA PHE A 193 -1.91 0.69 5.43
C PHE A 193 -1.07 0.80 4.15
N GLY A 194 -1.07 -0.23 3.31
CA GLY A 194 -0.33 -0.27 2.04
C GLY A 194 -0.84 0.79 1.07
N GLY A 195 -2.04 0.58 0.55
CA GLY A 195 -2.70 1.57 -0.29
C GLY A 195 -4.10 1.20 -0.76
N GLY A 196 -4.86 2.21 -1.15
CA GLY A 196 -6.33 2.09 -1.29
C GLY A 196 -6.87 2.12 -2.71
N ASP A 197 -6.03 2.35 -3.72
CA ASP A 197 -6.46 2.50 -5.11
C ASP A 197 -6.08 1.29 -5.94
N SER A 198 -6.89 0.96 -6.95
CA SER A 198 -6.59 -0.12 -7.92
C SER A 198 -5.29 0.02 -8.72
N SER A 199 -4.66 1.20 -8.67
CA SER A 199 -3.35 1.48 -9.28
C SER A 199 -2.17 1.14 -8.38
N ASP A 200 -2.44 0.76 -7.15
CA ASP A 200 -1.44 0.30 -6.20
C ASP A 200 -0.79 -1.01 -6.67
N LEU A 201 0.46 -1.22 -6.25
CA LEU A 201 1.22 -2.42 -6.60
C LEU A 201 1.39 -3.29 -5.35
N ARG A 202 2.47 -4.06 -5.29
CA ARG A 202 2.73 -4.96 -4.16
C ARG A 202 3.50 -4.21 -3.10
N ASP A 203 3.02 -4.28 -1.88
CA ASP A 203 3.67 -3.76 -0.68
C ASP A 203 4.33 -4.85 0.16
N ASP A 204 5.38 -4.46 0.89
CA ASP A 204 6.00 -5.27 1.94
C ASP A 204 5.81 -4.53 3.29
N ILE A 205 4.92 -5.03 4.15
CA ILE A 205 4.52 -4.40 5.43
C ILE A 205 4.93 -5.27 6.61
N TYR A 206 5.60 -4.66 7.59
CA TYR A 206 6.08 -5.30 8.82
C TYR A 206 5.59 -4.52 10.04
N GLY A 207 4.80 -5.15 10.91
CA GLY A 207 4.31 -4.60 12.17
C GLY A 207 5.46 -4.40 13.15
N GLY A 208 6.01 -5.48 13.67
CA GLY A 208 7.19 -5.46 14.53
C GLY A 208 6.87 -6.05 15.89
N THR A 209 6.94 -5.26 16.95
CA THR A 209 6.52 -5.71 18.29
C THR A 209 5.37 -4.83 18.76
N GLY A 210 4.29 -5.42 19.23
CA GLY A 210 3.12 -4.68 19.68
C GLY A 210 1.85 -5.39 19.26
N HIS A 211 0.73 -4.68 19.32
CA HIS A 211 -0.54 -5.18 18.77
C HIS A 211 -0.88 -4.36 17.53
N ASP A 212 -0.46 -4.84 16.38
CA ASP A 212 -0.49 -4.08 15.14
C ASP A 212 -1.78 -4.30 14.36
N SER A 213 -2.19 -3.26 13.64
CA SER A 213 -3.30 -3.30 12.69
C SER A 213 -2.74 -3.06 11.29
N ILE A 214 -2.70 -4.11 10.49
CA ILE A 214 -2.13 -4.11 9.14
C ILE A 214 -3.24 -4.33 8.11
N ASP A 215 -3.30 -3.48 7.10
CA ASP A 215 -4.19 -3.63 5.93
C ASP A 215 -3.36 -3.41 4.66
N GLY A 216 -3.18 -4.46 3.86
CA GLY A 216 -2.44 -4.40 2.58
C GLY A 216 -3.15 -3.54 1.55
N GLY A 217 -4.48 -3.59 1.52
CA GLY A 217 -5.28 -2.76 0.64
C GLY A 217 -5.43 -3.36 -0.75
N TYR A 218 -4.87 -2.74 -1.79
CA TYR A 218 -4.83 -3.31 -3.15
C TYR A 218 -3.41 -3.74 -3.47
N GLY A 219 -3.22 -4.94 -4.00
CA GLY A 219 -1.86 -5.37 -4.30
C GLY A 219 -1.74 -6.87 -4.42
N ASN A 220 -0.54 -7.39 -4.28
CA ASN A 220 -0.33 -8.82 -3.99
C ASN A 220 0.69 -8.83 -2.87
N ASP A 221 0.23 -8.54 -1.66
CA ASP A 221 1.04 -7.96 -0.62
C ASP A 221 1.76 -9.01 0.21
N MET A 222 2.80 -8.58 0.91
CA MET A 222 3.48 -9.37 1.92
C MET A 222 3.33 -8.65 3.26
N LEU A 223 2.54 -9.25 4.14
CA LEU A 223 2.17 -8.66 5.42
C LEU A 223 2.70 -9.56 6.55
N ARG A 224 3.36 -8.95 7.53
CA ARG A 224 3.89 -9.64 8.69
C ARG A 224 3.62 -8.87 9.98
N GLY A 225 2.93 -9.49 10.93
CA GLY A 225 2.66 -8.92 12.25
C GLY A 225 3.89 -8.91 13.16
N ASP A 226 4.64 -10.02 13.14
CA ASP A 226 5.81 -10.29 13.98
C ASP A 226 5.47 -10.70 15.42
N ALA A 227 5.53 -9.82 16.43
CA ALA A 227 5.34 -10.24 17.82
C ALA A 227 4.21 -9.47 18.50
N GLY A 228 3.27 -10.21 19.08
CA GLY A 228 2.11 -9.71 19.77
C GLY A 228 0.84 -9.96 18.96
N ASN A 229 -0.31 -9.79 19.61
CA ASN A 229 -1.61 -10.09 18.99
C ASN A 229 -1.98 -9.09 17.89
N ASP A 230 -1.77 -9.48 16.65
CA ASP A 230 -1.94 -8.64 15.47
C ASP A 230 -3.27 -8.86 14.77
N THR A 231 -3.75 -7.84 14.07
CA THR A 231 -4.88 -7.93 13.14
C THR A 231 -4.40 -7.57 11.75
N ILE A 232 -4.42 -8.56 10.84
CA ILE A 232 -3.87 -8.42 9.50
C ILE A 232 -4.93 -8.72 8.45
N ILE A 233 -5.06 -7.81 7.50
CA ILE A 233 -5.98 -7.89 6.37
C ILE A 233 -5.15 -7.81 5.09
N GLY A 234 -5.20 -8.85 4.25
CA GLY A 234 -4.58 -8.87 2.92
C GLY A 234 -5.21 -7.81 2.02
N GLY A 235 -6.50 -7.96 1.74
CA GLY A 235 -7.27 -7.01 0.96
C GLY A 235 -7.59 -7.55 -0.43
N PHE A 236 -7.33 -6.75 -1.46
CA PHE A 236 -7.55 -7.16 -2.84
C PHE A 236 -6.27 -7.65 -3.48
N GLY A 237 -6.18 -8.96 -3.68
CA GLY A 237 -5.21 -9.61 -4.55
C GLY A 237 -4.67 -10.88 -3.91
N ALA A 238 -3.64 -11.47 -4.51
CA ALA A 238 -3.09 -12.73 -3.99
C ALA A 238 -1.99 -12.42 -2.97
N ASP A 239 -2.37 -12.42 -1.70
CA ASP A 239 -1.55 -11.92 -0.61
C ASP A 239 -0.82 -13.04 0.13
N THR A 240 0.27 -12.68 0.79
CA THR A 240 0.93 -13.50 1.81
C THR A 240 0.82 -12.81 3.15
N VAL A 241 0.10 -13.44 4.07
CA VAL A 241 -0.20 -12.93 5.41
C VAL A 241 0.45 -13.81 6.45
N ILE A 242 1.27 -13.22 7.32
CA ILE A 242 2.00 -13.91 8.39
C ILE A 242 1.67 -13.20 9.70
N GLY A 243 1.07 -13.91 10.66
CA GLY A 243 0.84 -13.40 12.02
C GLY A 243 2.16 -13.24 12.76
N GLY A 244 2.63 -14.33 13.36
CA GLY A 244 3.94 -14.39 13.99
C GLY A 244 3.91 -15.09 15.34
N ASP A 245 4.26 -14.37 16.40
CA ASP A 245 4.16 -14.83 17.78
C ASP A 245 2.92 -14.21 18.44
N ASP A 246 2.26 -14.99 19.33
CA ASP A 246 1.02 -14.66 20.05
C ASP A 246 -0.25 -14.82 19.19
N ASP A 247 -1.43 -14.53 19.77
CA ASP A 247 -2.72 -14.91 19.15
C ASP A 247 -3.17 -13.85 18.12
N ASP A 248 -3.16 -14.22 16.83
CA ASP A 248 -3.39 -13.31 15.71
C ASP A 248 -4.77 -13.46 15.04
N VAL A 249 -5.19 -12.40 14.33
CA VAL A 249 -6.41 -12.38 13.50
C VAL A 249 -6.03 -12.08 12.05
N LEU A 250 -6.09 -13.09 11.20
CA LEU A 250 -5.65 -13.01 9.80
C LEU A 250 -6.84 -13.13 8.85
N THR A 251 -6.97 -12.20 7.91
CA THR A 251 -7.98 -12.26 6.84
C THR A 251 -7.36 -11.96 5.48
N GLY A 252 -7.44 -12.89 4.51
CA GLY A 252 -6.97 -12.67 3.13
C GLY A 252 -7.90 -11.73 2.33
N GLN A 253 -9.21 -11.88 2.53
CA GLN A 253 -10.31 -11.19 1.85
C GLN A 253 -10.61 -11.68 0.44
N ALA A 254 -9.81 -11.37 -0.57
CA ALA A 254 -10.18 -11.62 -1.96
C ALA A 254 -9.02 -12.16 -2.78
N TRP A 255 -9.33 -13.12 -3.65
CA TRP A 255 -8.38 -13.95 -4.41
C TRP A 255 -7.72 -15.02 -3.55
N GLY A 256 -6.77 -15.74 -4.14
CA GLY A 256 -6.17 -16.91 -3.52
C GLY A 256 -4.96 -16.51 -2.69
N ASP A 257 -5.11 -16.61 -1.38
CA ASP A 257 -4.15 -16.09 -0.40
C ASP A 257 -3.33 -17.21 0.25
N VAL A 258 -2.19 -16.82 0.83
CA VAL A 258 -1.37 -17.70 1.67
C VAL A 258 -1.29 -17.11 3.08
N LEU A 259 -1.80 -17.84 4.07
CA LEU A 259 -1.88 -17.38 5.44
C LEU A 259 -1.09 -18.31 6.37
N PHE A 260 -0.28 -17.72 7.24
CA PHE A 260 0.47 -18.40 8.29
C PHE A 260 0.15 -17.73 9.63
N GLY A 261 -0.48 -18.46 10.56
CA GLY A 261 -0.74 -18.01 11.92
C GLY A 261 0.57 -17.81 12.68
N GLY A 262 1.23 -18.91 13.02
CA GLY A 262 2.56 -18.89 13.63
C GLY A 262 2.54 -19.59 14.98
N ASN A 263 2.94 -18.91 16.04
CA ASN A 263 2.82 -19.41 17.40
C ASN A 263 1.67 -18.69 18.08
N GLY A 264 0.66 -19.39 18.61
CA GLY A 264 -0.49 -18.73 19.24
C GLY A 264 -1.77 -19.45 18.86
N ASP A 265 -2.88 -19.09 19.50
CA ASP A 265 -4.20 -19.58 19.12
C ASP A 265 -4.80 -18.63 18.06
N ASP A 266 -4.54 -18.91 16.78
CA ASP A 266 -4.81 -17.95 15.70
C ASP A 266 -6.23 -18.06 15.12
N PHE A 267 -6.80 -16.94 14.68
CA PHE A 267 -8.00 -16.91 13.85
C PHE A 267 -7.63 -16.63 12.39
N ILE A 268 -7.94 -17.56 11.50
CA ILE A 268 -7.57 -17.50 10.08
C ILE A 268 -8.80 -17.56 9.21
N ASN A 269 -8.99 -16.53 8.37
CA ASN A 269 -10.05 -16.45 7.37
C ASN A 269 -9.45 -16.15 5.99
N GLY A 270 -9.35 -17.15 5.11
CA GLY A 270 -8.87 -16.94 3.73
C GLY A 270 -9.73 -15.91 2.97
N GLY A 271 -11.05 -16.01 3.09
CA GLY A 271 -11.98 -15.11 2.42
C GLY A 271 -12.46 -15.67 1.09
N PHE A 272 -12.47 -14.85 0.03
CA PHE A 272 -12.94 -15.23 -1.29
C PHE A 272 -11.82 -15.71 -2.17
N GLY A 273 -11.63 -17.00 -2.34
CA GLY A 273 -10.66 -17.45 -3.33
C GLY A 273 -10.42 -18.93 -3.30
N TYR A 274 -9.16 -19.32 -3.30
CA TYR A 274 -8.75 -20.70 -3.04
C TYR A 274 -7.49 -20.57 -2.21
N ASP A 275 -7.67 -20.59 -0.91
CA ASP A 275 -6.63 -20.11 -0.01
C ASP A 275 -5.81 -21.27 0.53
N ARG A 276 -4.60 -20.96 0.97
CA ARG A 276 -3.72 -21.89 1.66
C ARG A 276 -3.44 -21.36 3.05
N ALA A 277 -3.87 -22.08 4.06
CA ALA A 277 -3.71 -21.70 5.46
C ALA A 277 -2.81 -22.69 6.20
N ASN A 278 -1.96 -22.17 7.07
CA ASN A 278 -1.17 -22.91 8.03
C ASN A 278 -1.37 -22.24 9.39
N GLY A 279 -1.90 -22.98 10.36
CA GLY A 279 -2.14 -22.45 11.71
C GLY A 279 -0.84 -22.25 12.46
N GLY A 280 0.06 -23.23 12.36
CA GLY A 280 1.32 -23.24 13.08
C GLY A 280 1.16 -24.03 14.38
N SER A 281 1.50 -23.43 15.51
CA SER A 281 1.37 -24.09 16.82
C SER A 281 0.38 -23.35 17.69
N GLY A 282 -0.59 -24.08 18.23
CA GLY A 282 -1.63 -23.54 19.09
C GLY A 282 -2.97 -24.16 18.73
N ALA A 283 -4.05 -23.64 19.28
CA ALA A 283 -5.41 -24.09 18.98
C ALA A 283 -6.06 -23.15 17.96
N ASP A 284 -5.86 -23.45 16.68
CA ASP A 284 -6.19 -22.51 15.61
C ASP A 284 -7.63 -22.62 15.11
N GLN A 285 -8.18 -21.52 14.63
CA GLN A 285 -9.53 -21.40 14.12
C GLN A 285 -9.51 -21.09 12.62
N PHE A 286 -10.01 -22.01 11.80
CA PHE A 286 -10.08 -21.82 10.34
C PHE A 286 -11.52 -21.52 9.91
N TYR A 287 -11.78 -20.29 9.51
CA TYR A 287 -13.12 -19.79 9.23
C TYR A 287 -13.55 -19.95 7.77
N HIS A 288 -14.83 -20.27 7.55
CA HIS A 288 -15.43 -20.28 6.22
C HIS A 288 -16.94 -19.98 6.24
N LEU A 289 -17.43 -19.14 5.32
CA LEU A 289 -18.85 -18.73 5.26
C LEU A 289 -19.81 -19.75 4.64
N GLY A 290 -19.29 -20.67 3.83
CA GLY A 290 -20.11 -21.68 3.14
C GLY A 290 -20.90 -21.15 1.94
N VAL A 291 -20.50 -19.97 1.44
CA VAL A 291 -21.11 -19.30 0.29
C VAL A 291 -20.27 -19.51 -0.97
N ALA A 292 -20.92 -19.41 -2.12
CA ALA A 292 -20.23 -19.48 -3.41
C ALA A 292 -19.19 -18.35 -3.53
N GLY A 293 -17.99 -18.69 -3.97
CA GLY A 293 -16.89 -17.74 -4.13
C GLY A 293 -15.97 -17.62 -2.91
N HIS A 294 -16.40 -18.05 -1.72
CA HIS A 294 -15.53 -18.15 -0.53
C HIS A 294 -14.48 -19.26 -0.64
N GLY A 295 -14.50 -20.02 -1.74
CA GLY A 295 -13.42 -20.94 -2.04
C GLY A 295 -13.54 -22.36 -1.50
N SER A 296 -12.42 -23.04 -1.62
CA SER A 296 -12.14 -24.36 -1.10
C SER A 296 -10.71 -24.30 -0.59
N ASP A 297 -10.56 -24.15 0.72
CA ASP A 297 -9.29 -23.75 1.31
C ASP A 297 -8.46 -24.97 1.70
N TRP A 298 -7.16 -24.87 1.52
CA TRP A 298 -6.20 -25.91 1.85
C TRP A 298 -5.53 -25.60 3.18
N ILE A 299 -5.89 -26.36 4.22
CA ILE A 299 -5.29 -26.25 5.55
C ILE A 299 -4.15 -27.25 5.65
N GLN A 300 -2.95 -26.77 5.93
CA GLN A 300 -1.72 -27.53 5.76
C GLN A 300 -1.33 -28.41 6.95
N ASP A 301 -1.79 -28.06 8.13
CA ASP A 301 -1.29 -28.58 9.39
C ASP A 301 -2.38 -28.77 10.44
N TYR A 302 -3.65 -28.82 10.02
CA TYR A 302 -4.78 -29.04 10.92
C TYR A 302 -4.49 -30.17 11.91
N ASN A 303 -4.56 -29.88 13.21
CA ASN A 303 -4.25 -30.80 14.28
C ASN A 303 -5.26 -30.72 15.43
N ALA A 304 -6.19 -31.67 15.46
CA ALA A 304 -7.20 -31.73 16.50
C ALA A 304 -6.63 -32.00 17.92
N ALA A 305 -5.39 -32.49 18.03
CA ALA A 305 -4.74 -32.70 19.32
C ALA A 305 -4.13 -31.41 19.89
N GLU A 306 -3.83 -30.42 19.05
CA GLU A 306 -3.38 -29.08 19.46
C GLU A 306 -4.57 -28.19 19.83
N GLY A 307 -5.71 -28.39 19.18
CA GLY A 307 -6.97 -27.75 19.54
C GLY A 307 -7.73 -27.21 18.34
N ASP A 308 -7.19 -27.38 17.13
CA ASP A 308 -7.70 -26.78 15.91
C ASP A 308 -9.17 -27.09 15.66
N VAL A 309 -9.85 -26.08 15.16
CA VAL A 309 -11.28 -26.13 14.86
C VAL A 309 -11.60 -25.42 13.56
N LEU A 310 -12.45 -26.07 12.76
CA LEU A 310 -13.06 -25.46 11.59
C LEU A 310 -14.25 -24.62 12.04
N VAL A 311 -14.31 -23.34 11.71
CA VAL A 311 -15.39 -22.45 12.12
C VAL A 311 -16.31 -22.19 10.94
N TYR A 312 -17.54 -22.67 11.01
CA TYR A 312 -18.54 -22.39 9.99
C TYR A 312 -19.33 -21.13 10.35
N GLY A 313 -19.17 -20.08 9.54
CA GLY A 313 -19.76 -18.76 9.82
C GLY A 313 -21.27 -18.64 9.58
N GLY A 314 -21.89 -19.64 8.96
CA GLY A 314 -23.33 -19.70 8.72
C GLY A 314 -24.08 -20.49 9.79
N SER A 315 -25.42 -20.51 9.70
CA SER A 315 -26.22 -21.45 10.49
C SER A 315 -26.32 -22.79 9.76
N ALA A 316 -25.93 -23.87 10.43
CA ALA A 316 -26.00 -25.23 9.90
C ALA A 316 -26.18 -26.28 11.01
N THR A 317 -26.60 -27.47 10.61
CA THR A 317 -26.64 -28.66 11.47
C THR A 317 -25.54 -29.63 11.07
N LEU A 318 -25.08 -30.45 12.02
CA LEU A 318 -23.96 -31.37 11.81
C LEU A 318 -24.18 -32.34 10.63
N ASP A 319 -25.42 -32.79 10.41
CA ASP A 319 -25.77 -33.70 9.31
C ASP A 319 -25.66 -33.07 7.92
N GLN A 320 -25.52 -31.75 7.83
CA GLN A 320 -25.25 -31.03 6.59
C GLN A 320 -23.79 -31.10 6.16
N PHE A 321 -22.91 -31.67 6.96
CA PHE A 321 -21.50 -31.84 6.63
C PHE A 321 -21.18 -33.29 6.24
N GLN A 322 -20.15 -33.44 5.42
CA GLN A 322 -19.60 -34.72 4.98
C GLN A 322 -18.08 -34.62 4.96
N VAL A 323 -17.40 -35.66 5.42
CA VAL A 323 -15.95 -35.81 5.20
C VAL A 323 -15.73 -36.92 4.20
N ASN A 324 -14.96 -36.63 3.16
CA ASN A 324 -14.42 -37.62 2.23
C ASN A 324 -12.91 -37.70 2.40
N PHE A 325 -12.35 -38.88 2.16
CA PHE A 325 -10.90 -39.09 2.19
C PHE A 325 -10.41 -39.52 0.81
N THR A 326 -9.27 -38.98 0.39
CA THR A 326 -8.52 -39.46 -0.77
C THR A 326 -7.07 -39.03 -0.63
N GLU A 327 -6.15 -39.83 -1.17
CA GLU A 327 -4.74 -39.43 -1.29
C GLU A 327 -4.57 -38.48 -2.47
N THR A 328 -3.88 -37.37 -2.23
CA THR A 328 -3.57 -36.33 -3.20
C THR A 328 -2.08 -36.33 -3.44
N ALA A 329 -1.68 -36.60 -4.69
CA ALA A 329 -0.26 -36.74 -5.01
C ALA A 329 0.53 -35.47 -4.69
N ASN A 330 1.60 -35.63 -3.90
CA ASN A 330 2.49 -34.57 -3.42
C ASN A 330 1.88 -33.59 -2.40
N ALA A 331 0.72 -33.92 -1.82
CA ALA A 331 0.24 -33.26 -0.62
C ALA A 331 0.70 -34.08 0.61
N GLY A 332 1.11 -33.37 1.67
CA GLY A 332 1.42 -33.96 2.96
C GLY A 332 2.42 -35.13 2.97
N VAL A 333 2.18 -36.05 3.90
CA VAL A 333 2.93 -37.28 4.10
C VAL A 333 2.43 -38.36 3.15
N ALA A 334 3.34 -38.90 2.34
CA ALA A 334 3.00 -39.96 1.38
C ALA A 334 2.29 -41.16 2.05
N GLY A 335 1.13 -41.54 1.49
CA GLY A 335 0.30 -42.64 2.00
C GLY A 335 -0.66 -42.26 3.14
N VAL A 336 -0.74 -40.98 3.53
CA VAL A 336 -1.81 -40.45 4.38
C VAL A 336 -2.83 -39.76 3.46
N GLU A 337 -4.12 -40.04 3.68
CA GLU A 337 -5.19 -39.42 2.89
C GLU A 337 -5.48 -38.00 3.41
N GLU A 338 -5.82 -37.07 2.52
CA GLU A 338 -6.39 -35.79 2.91
C GLU A 338 -7.88 -35.94 3.26
N ALA A 339 -8.37 -35.06 4.13
CA ALA A 339 -9.78 -34.97 4.46
C ALA A 339 -10.43 -33.79 3.73
N PHE A 340 -11.54 -34.03 3.05
CA PHE A 340 -12.32 -33.02 2.33
C PHE A 340 -13.65 -32.81 3.04
N VAL A 341 -13.79 -31.68 3.71
CA VAL A 341 -15.01 -31.28 4.44
C VAL A 341 -15.95 -30.58 3.47
N ILE A 342 -17.11 -31.18 3.24
CA ILE A 342 -18.09 -30.78 2.23
C ILE A 342 -19.37 -30.32 2.91
N TYR A 343 -19.88 -29.16 2.52
CA TYR A 343 -21.20 -28.69 2.89
C TYR A 343 -22.26 -29.22 1.92
N ARG A 344 -23.01 -30.23 2.34
CA ARG A 344 -23.97 -30.98 1.50
C ARG A 344 -25.02 -30.10 0.80
N PRO A 345 -25.58 -29.04 1.42
CA PRO A 345 -26.61 -28.23 0.78
C PRO A 345 -26.14 -27.54 -0.51
N THR A 346 -24.86 -27.17 -0.59
CA THR A 346 -24.25 -26.57 -1.78
C THR A 346 -23.41 -27.56 -2.59
N GLY A 347 -22.93 -28.63 -1.96
CA GLY A 347 -21.95 -29.57 -2.53
C GLY A 347 -20.53 -29.00 -2.60
N GLN A 348 -20.28 -27.83 -1.99
CA GLN A 348 -18.98 -27.18 -1.95
C GLN A 348 -18.05 -27.90 -0.96
N ILE A 349 -16.81 -28.13 -1.38
CA ILE A 349 -15.72 -28.44 -0.46
C ILE A 349 -15.35 -27.12 0.21
N LEU A 350 -15.49 -27.05 1.54
CA LEU A 350 -15.10 -25.87 2.31
C LEU A 350 -13.60 -25.92 2.62
N TRP A 351 -13.15 -27.07 3.13
CA TRP A 351 -11.77 -27.28 3.54
C TRP A 351 -11.24 -28.60 2.99
N ALA A 352 -9.98 -28.57 2.55
CA ALA A 352 -9.14 -29.73 2.31
C ALA A 352 -8.02 -29.72 3.36
N LEU A 353 -8.01 -30.71 4.25
CA LEU A 353 -7.05 -30.84 5.33
C LEU A 353 -5.93 -31.77 4.87
N VAL A 354 -4.72 -31.24 4.76
CA VAL A 354 -3.53 -32.03 4.45
C VAL A 354 -3.34 -33.09 5.54
N ASP A 355 -3.10 -34.34 5.13
CA ASP A 355 -2.97 -35.49 6.03
C ASP A 355 -4.18 -35.71 6.99
N GLY A 356 -5.35 -35.14 6.67
CA GLY A 356 -6.53 -35.17 7.53
C GLY A 356 -7.06 -36.58 7.87
N GLY A 357 -6.75 -37.59 7.05
CA GLY A 357 -7.03 -39.01 7.34
C GLY A 357 -6.21 -39.58 8.50
N GLY A 358 -5.15 -38.89 8.92
CA GLY A 358 -4.38 -39.20 10.12
C GLY A 358 -4.97 -38.68 11.43
N GLN A 359 -5.97 -37.79 11.36
CA GLN A 359 -6.59 -37.16 12.53
C GLN A 359 -7.57 -38.12 13.24
N SER A 360 -7.58 -38.09 14.57
CA SER A 360 -8.55 -38.88 15.35
C SER A 360 -9.94 -38.26 15.42
N SER A 361 -10.05 -36.97 15.10
CA SER A 361 -11.26 -36.16 15.10
C SER A 361 -11.08 -35.02 14.10
N ILE A 362 -12.18 -34.54 13.52
CA ILE A 362 -12.19 -33.29 12.75
C ILE A 362 -13.25 -32.41 13.38
N ASN A 363 -12.77 -31.41 14.14
CA ASN A 363 -13.61 -30.55 14.95
C ASN A 363 -14.18 -29.41 14.09
N ILE A 364 -15.49 -29.19 14.20
CA ILE A 364 -16.19 -28.07 13.59
C ILE A 364 -16.99 -27.32 14.65
N MET A 365 -16.88 -26.00 14.67
CA MET A 365 -17.69 -25.11 15.50
C MET A 365 -18.94 -24.67 14.72
N LEU A 366 -20.11 -24.97 15.30
CA LEU A 366 -21.43 -24.55 14.81
C LEU A 366 -22.15 -23.86 15.97
N ASP A 367 -22.59 -22.61 15.78
CA ASP A 367 -23.32 -21.84 16.81
C ASP A 367 -22.64 -21.93 18.22
N ASP A 368 -21.34 -21.61 18.28
CA ASP A 368 -20.48 -21.66 19.47
C ASP A 368 -20.31 -23.04 20.13
N THR A 369 -20.72 -24.12 19.45
CA THR A 369 -20.58 -25.49 19.94
C THR A 369 -19.65 -26.28 19.03
N VAL A 370 -18.63 -26.93 19.62
CA VAL A 370 -17.71 -27.80 18.88
C VAL A 370 -18.28 -29.21 18.74
N HIS A 371 -18.24 -29.73 17.53
CA HIS A 371 -18.68 -31.07 17.14
C HIS A 371 -17.54 -31.80 16.43
N ASP A 372 -17.48 -33.12 16.56
CA ASP A 372 -16.57 -33.96 15.77
C ASP A 372 -17.31 -34.54 14.55
N LEU A 373 -16.77 -34.27 13.36
CA LEU A 373 -17.31 -34.75 12.09
C LEU A 373 -17.08 -36.24 11.83
N LEU A 374 -16.22 -36.90 12.62
CA LEU A 374 -15.92 -38.33 12.48
C LEU A 374 -16.70 -39.23 13.46
N ALA A 375 -17.50 -38.63 14.35
CA ALA A 375 -18.20 -39.30 15.45
C ALA A 375 -19.45 -40.12 15.05
#